data_AF-A0A970F7C6-F1
#
_entry.id   AF-A0A970F7C6-F1
#
_cell.length_a   1.000
_cell.length_b   1.000
_cell.length_c   1.000
_cell.angle_alpha   90.00
_cell.angle_beta   90.00
_cell.angle_gamma   90.00
#
_symmetry.space_group_name_H-M   'P 1'
#
loop_
_entity.id
_entity.type
_entity.pdbx_description
1 polymer ?
#
loop_
_entity_poly.entity_id
_entity_poly.type
_entity_poly.pdbx_seq_one_letter_code
_entity_poly.pdbx_strand_id
1 'polypeptide(L)'
;MSDHSSAEGPIHQLSSTIRHYQYVEALLQESRDINALILQKSFAAIYVVRDGKFSIVNARAAANTGYSAEELIGMNADSLIHPDDKQEVIQRAREMLRGSSDSTPYVFRILTKQGDVRW
;
A
#
# COMPACT_ATOMS: atom_id res chain seq x y z
N MET A 1 -23.27 -57.74 0.48
CA MET A 1 -24.00 -56.53 0.91
C MET A 1 -22.95 -55.48 1.20
N SER A 2 -23.13 -54.31 0.58
CA SER A 2 -22.05 -53.46 0.08
C SER A 2 -21.51 -52.49 1.12
N ASP A 3 -20.20 -52.35 1.06
CA ASP A 3 -19.30 -51.49 1.83
C ASP A 3 -19.74 -50.01 1.80
N HIS A 4 -20.26 -49.51 2.92
CA HIS A 4 -20.65 -48.09 3.13
C HIS A 4 -19.59 -47.29 3.91
N SER A 5 -18.43 -47.87 4.23
CA SER A 5 -17.44 -47.22 5.11
C SER A 5 -16.40 -46.35 4.38
N SER A 6 -16.34 -46.37 3.05
CA SER A 6 -15.26 -45.70 2.28
C SER A 6 -15.54 -44.24 1.89
N ALA A 7 -16.76 -43.72 2.12
CA ALA A 7 -17.16 -42.38 1.67
C ALA A 7 -17.05 -41.26 2.74
N GLU A 8 -16.90 -41.59 4.03
CA GLU A 8 -16.88 -40.59 5.12
C GLU A 8 -15.54 -39.85 5.24
N GLY A 9 -14.41 -40.50 4.94
CA GLY A 9 -13.07 -39.89 4.97
C GLY A 9 -12.93 -38.68 4.01
N PRO A 10 -13.34 -38.81 2.72
CA PRO A 10 -13.34 -37.71 1.77
C PRO A 10 -14.27 -36.55 2.13
N ILE A 11 -15.48 -36.82 2.63
CA ILE A 11 -16.45 -35.79 3.01
C ILE A 11 -15.96 -35.01 4.24
N HIS A 12 -15.39 -35.70 5.24
CA HIS A 12 -14.79 -35.06 6.40
C HIS A 12 -13.61 -34.16 6.00
N GLN A 13 -12.70 -34.66 5.15
CA GLN A 13 -11.57 -33.88 4.62
C GLN A 13 -12.02 -32.67 3.79
N LEU A 14 -13.07 -32.81 2.99
CA LEU A 14 -13.64 -31.69 2.21
C LEU A 14 -14.25 -30.64 3.14
N SER A 15 -14.98 -31.06 4.18
CA SER A 15 -15.58 -30.13 5.16
C SER A 15 -14.52 -29.34 5.95
N SER A 16 -13.41 -29.98 6.35
CA SER A 16 -12.30 -29.30 7.01
C SER A 16 -11.58 -28.35 6.07
N THR A 17 -11.42 -28.73 4.80
CA THR A 17 -10.82 -27.88 3.77
C THR A 17 -11.67 -26.64 3.51
N ILE A 18 -12.99 -26.80 3.33
CA ILE A 18 -13.92 -25.66 3.15
C ILE A 18 -13.87 -24.72 4.36
N ARG A 19 -13.90 -25.27 5.59
CA ARG A 19 -13.82 -24.44 6.81
C ARG A 19 -12.50 -23.67 6.88
N HIS A 20 -11.40 -24.29 6.47
CA HIS A 20 -10.10 -23.63 6.41
C HIS A 20 -10.06 -22.50 5.37
N TYR A 21 -10.59 -22.74 4.16
CA TYR A 21 -10.70 -21.70 3.13
C TYR A 21 -11.55 -20.51 3.60
N GLN A 22 -12.73 -20.77 4.17
CA GLN A 22 -13.60 -19.72 4.72
C GLN A 22 -12.91 -18.90 5.81
N TYR A 23 -12.13 -19.57 6.67
CA TYR A 23 -11.35 -18.89 7.71
C TYR A 23 -10.26 -17.98 7.12
N VAL A 24 -9.50 -18.47 6.12
CA VAL A 24 -8.47 -17.68 5.44
C VAL A 24 -9.10 -16.50 4.69
N GLU A 25 -10.24 -16.69 4.03
CA GLU A 25 -10.96 -15.60 3.37
C GLU A 25 -11.45 -14.53 4.37
N ALA A 26 -11.97 -14.94 5.52
CA ALA A 26 -12.39 -14.02 6.56
C ALA A 26 -11.22 -13.18 7.08
N LEU A 27 -10.06 -13.79 7.33
CA LEU A 27 -8.86 -13.07 7.75
C LEU A 27 -8.35 -12.11 6.66
N LEU A 28 -8.39 -12.53 5.39
CA LEU A 28 -8.01 -11.67 4.27
C LEU A 28 -8.96 -10.47 4.14
N GLN A 29 -10.25 -10.70 4.34
CA GLN A 29 -11.26 -9.63 4.31
C GLN A 29 -11.05 -8.65 5.45
N GLU A 30 -10.86 -9.13 6.67
CA GLU A 30 -10.57 -8.30 7.84
C GLU A 30 -9.32 -7.43 7.63
N SER A 31 -8.23 -8.03 7.10
CA SER A 31 -7.02 -7.29 6.76
C SER A 31 -7.27 -6.20 5.70
N ARG A 32 -8.07 -6.50 4.67
CA ARG A 32 -8.45 -5.52 3.65
C ARG A 32 -9.27 -4.37 4.23
N ASP A 33 -10.21 -4.68 5.11
CA ASP A 33 -11.08 -3.68 5.72
C ASP A 33 -10.29 -2.73 6.64
N ILE A 34 -9.38 -3.28 7.45
CA ILE A 34 -8.45 -2.49 8.27
C ILE A 34 -7.57 -1.59 7.39
N ASN A 35 -6.98 -2.15 6.34
CA ASN A 35 -6.12 -1.38 5.43
C ASN A 35 -6.88 -0.25 4.73
N ALA A 36 -8.09 -0.54 4.25
CA ALA A 36 -8.96 0.46 3.64
C ALA A 36 -9.33 1.57 4.64
N LEU A 37 -9.65 1.21 5.88
CA LEU A 37 -9.96 2.16 6.93
C LEU A 37 -8.76 3.07 7.25
N ILE A 38 -7.56 2.51 7.40
CA ILE A 38 -6.33 3.27 7.67
C ILE A 38 -6.07 4.27 6.54
N LEU A 39 -6.12 3.81 5.29
CA LEU A 39 -5.90 4.68 4.14
C LEU A 39 -6.93 5.81 4.11
N GLN A 40 -8.21 5.51 4.30
CA GLN A 40 -9.28 6.52 4.19
C GLN A 40 -9.34 7.50 5.38
N LYS A 41 -9.02 7.05 6.59
CA LYS A 41 -9.24 7.83 7.83
C LYS A 41 -7.97 8.43 8.42
N SER A 42 -6.79 8.07 7.92
CA SER A 42 -5.54 8.62 8.44
C SER A 42 -5.42 10.13 8.17
N PHE A 43 -5.00 10.87 9.19
CA PHE A 43 -4.62 12.27 9.08
C PHE A 43 -3.22 12.46 8.47
N ALA A 44 -2.44 11.39 8.34
CA ALA A 44 -1.15 11.38 7.68
C ALA A 44 -1.31 11.12 6.18
N ALA A 45 -0.46 11.75 5.37
CA ALA A 45 -0.30 11.39 3.98
C ALA A 45 0.35 10.00 3.90
N ILE A 46 -0.31 9.07 3.21
CA ILE A 46 0.17 7.70 3.00
C ILE A 46 0.22 7.45 1.51
N TYR A 47 1.35 6.94 1.04
CA TYR A 47 1.53 6.53 -0.34
C TYR A 47 2.51 5.35 -0.44
N VAL A 48 2.44 4.64 -1.57
CA VAL A 48 3.37 3.57 -1.92
C VAL A 48 3.92 3.84 -3.29
N VAL A 49 5.25 3.85 -3.42
CA VAL A 49 5.94 3.98 -4.71
C VAL A 49 6.41 2.60 -5.17
N ARG A 50 6.10 2.25 -6.41
CA ARG A 50 6.58 1.03 -7.09
C ARG A 50 7.10 1.43 -8.46
N ASP A 51 8.28 0.94 -8.82
CA ASP A 51 8.95 1.28 -10.10
C ASP A 51 9.03 2.79 -10.36
N GLY A 52 9.27 3.56 -9.29
CA GLY A 52 9.36 5.03 -9.32
C GLY A 52 8.02 5.76 -9.42
N LYS A 53 6.89 5.04 -9.48
CA LYS A 53 5.55 5.61 -9.65
C LYS A 53 4.66 5.41 -8.44
N PHE A 54 3.73 6.31 -8.20
CA PHE A 54 2.72 6.09 -7.16
C PHE A 54 1.81 4.93 -7.54
N SER A 55 1.65 3.98 -6.61
CA SER A 55 0.82 2.78 -6.75
C SER A 55 -0.36 2.76 -5.77
N ILE A 56 -0.20 3.43 -4.63
CA ILE A 56 -1.24 3.68 -3.64
C ILE A 56 -1.04 5.10 -3.15
N VAL A 57 -2.13 5.83 -2.96
CA VAL A 57 -2.15 7.17 -2.38
C VAL A 57 -3.46 7.33 -1.63
N ASN A 58 -3.40 7.86 -0.41
CA ASN A 58 -4.60 8.16 0.33
C ASN A 58 -5.13 9.58 0.06
N ALA A 59 -6.38 9.83 0.48
CA ALA A 59 -7.05 11.12 0.30
C ALA A 59 -6.26 12.29 0.89
N ARG A 60 -5.55 12.05 2.00
CA ARG A 60 -4.71 13.06 2.65
C ARG A 60 -3.48 13.43 1.82
N ALA A 61 -2.78 12.45 1.25
CA ALA A 61 -1.67 12.69 0.35
C ALA A 61 -2.12 13.47 -0.90
N ALA A 62 -3.26 13.10 -1.48
CA ALA A 62 -3.86 13.79 -2.61
C ALA A 62 -4.18 15.26 -2.30
N ALA A 63 -4.84 15.52 -1.16
CA ALA A 63 -5.15 16.87 -0.71
C ALA A 63 -3.89 17.72 -0.45
N ASN A 64 -2.81 17.11 0.06
CA ASN A 64 -1.56 17.82 0.34
C ASN A 64 -0.85 18.28 -0.94
N THR A 65 -0.96 17.54 -2.04
CA THR A 65 -0.31 17.87 -3.32
C THR A 65 -1.20 18.67 -4.26
N GLY A 66 -2.52 18.70 -4.02
CA GLY A 66 -3.49 19.38 -4.88
C GLY A 66 -3.90 18.59 -6.12
N TYR A 67 -3.48 17.32 -6.20
CA TYR A 67 -3.90 16.36 -7.24
C TYR A 67 -5.01 15.44 -6.73
N SER A 68 -5.78 14.87 -7.65
CA SER A 68 -6.65 13.73 -7.28
C SER A 68 -5.83 12.46 -7.09
N ALA A 69 -6.38 11.46 -6.39
CA ALA A 69 -5.68 10.17 -6.24
C ALA A 69 -5.45 9.52 -7.60
N GLU A 70 -6.43 9.59 -8.50
CA GLU A 70 -6.39 9.04 -9.86
C GLU A 70 -5.30 9.71 -10.71
N GLU A 71 -5.08 11.01 -10.54
CA GLU A 71 -4.00 11.73 -11.23
C GLU A 71 -2.61 11.34 -10.70
N LEU A 72 -2.51 11.08 -9.39
CA LEU A 72 -1.26 10.68 -8.76
C LEU A 72 -0.86 9.25 -9.13
N ILE A 73 -1.82 8.33 -9.17
CA ILE A 73 -1.54 6.92 -9.50
C ILE A 73 -0.91 6.81 -10.89
N GLY A 74 0.25 6.17 -10.95
CA GLY A 74 1.05 6.01 -12.18
C GLY A 74 1.95 7.21 -12.52
N MET A 75 1.80 8.35 -11.85
CA MET A 75 2.72 9.48 -11.96
C MET A 75 4.07 9.14 -11.31
N ASN A 76 5.16 9.65 -11.87
CA ASN A 76 6.49 9.50 -11.27
C ASN A 76 6.55 10.24 -9.93
N ALA A 77 6.96 9.56 -8.86
CA ALA A 77 6.95 10.14 -7.53
C ALA A 77 7.94 11.31 -7.36
N ASP A 78 8.99 11.33 -8.18
CA ASP A 78 10.02 12.36 -8.17
C ASP A 78 9.61 13.65 -8.91
N SER A 79 8.44 13.69 -9.56
CA SER A 79 7.91 14.90 -10.20
C SER A 79 7.39 15.91 -9.18
N LEU A 80 6.96 15.44 -8.01
CA LEU A 80 6.46 16.28 -6.92
C LEU A 80 7.57 16.85 -6.06
N ILE A 81 8.80 16.34 -6.15
CA ILE A 81 9.91 16.80 -5.30
C ILE A 81 10.43 18.11 -5.87
N HIS A 82 10.72 19.08 -4.99
CA HIS A 82 11.38 20.32 -5.39
C HIS A 82 12.72 20.01 -6.10
N PRO A 83 13.06 20.69 -7.23
CA PRO A 83 14.26 20.39 -8.01
C PRO A 83 15.55 20.31 -7.20
N ASP A 84 15.74 21.25 -6.27
CA ASP A 84 16.91 21.30 -5.38
C ASP A 84 17.02 20.08 -4.45
N ASP A 85 15.90 19.50 -4.03
CA ASP A 85 15.86 18.38 -3.08
C ASP A 85 15.90 17.02 -3.80
N LYS A 86 15.64 17.02 -5.11
CA LYS A 86 15.37 15.83 -5.91
C LYS A 86 16.49 14.79 -5.84
N GLN A 87 17.75 15.21 -5.96
CA GLN A 87 18.88 14.28 -5.92
C GLN A 87 19.03 13.61 -4.56
N GLU A 88 18.93 14.37 -3.47
CA GLU A 88 19.05 13.85 -2.11
C GLU A 88 17.91 12.89 -1.77
N VAL A 89 16.67 13.26 -2.08
CA VAL A 89 15.48 12.45 -1.80
C VAL A 89 15.54 11.11 -2.55
N ILE A 90 15.94 11.12 -3.83
CA ILE A 90 16.09 9.89 -4.63
C ILE A 90 17.19 9.00 -4.05
N GLN A 91 18.33 9.58 -3.65
CA GLN A 91 19.43 8.83 -3.07
C GLN A 91 19.00 8.15 -1.75
N ARG A 92 18.37 8.90 -0.84
CA ARG A 92 17.84 8.38 0.42
C ARG A 92 16.78 7.31 0.20
N ALA A 93 15.87 7.50 -0.76
CA ALA A 93 14.88 6.48 -1.10
C ALA A 93 15.53 5.17 -1.57
N ARG A 94 16.61 5.23 -2.37
CA ARG A 94 17.36 4.05 -2.81
C ARG A 94 18.11 3.36 -1.68
N GLU A 95 18.62 4.11 -0.70
CA GLU A 95 19.28 3.55 0.48
C GLU A 95 18.28 2.84 1.39
N MET A 96 17.12 3.47 1.63
CA MET A 96 16.01 2.86 2.36
C MET A 96 15.55 1.54 1.72
N LEU A 97 15.37 1.52 0.39
CA LEU A 97 14.97 0.31 -0.33
C LEU A 97 16.03 -0.82 -0.32
N ARG A 98 17.31 -0.48 -0.11
CA ARG A 98 18.41 -1.44 0.03
C ARG A 98 18.55 -2.00 1.45
N GLY A 99 17.70 -1.56 2.39
CA GLY A 99 17.73 -2.01 3.78
C GLY A 99 18.83 -1.36 4.61
N SER A 100 19.40 -0.23 4.15
CA SER A 100 20.33 0.54 4.99
C SER A 100 19.61 1.04 6.24
N SER A 101 20.22 0.82 7.41
CA SER A 101 19.66 1.10 8.74
C SER A 101 19.40 2.58 9.06
N ASP A 102 19.88 3.48 8.20
CA ASP A 102 19.71 4.93 8.35
C ASP A 102 18.42 5.45 7.68
N SER A 103 17.31 4.71 7.83
CA SER A 103 15.99 5.15 7.34
C SER A 103 15.35 6.21 8.25
N THR A 104 16.15 7.15 8.73
CA THR A 104 15.69 8.25 9.57
C THR A 104 14.67 9.07 8.79
N PRO A 105 13.48 9.34 9.36
CA PRO A 105 12.53 10.25 8.74
C PRO A 105 13.20 11.58 8.41
N TYR A 106 13.02 12.06 7.18
CA TYR A 106 13.55 13.33 6.72
C TYR A 106 12.44 14.14 6.07
N VAL A 107 12.59 15.46 6.13
CA VAL A 107 11.64 16.42 5.56
C VAL A 107 12.26 16.97 4.29
N PHE A 108 11.45 17.11 3.24
CA PHE A 108 11.87 17.67 1.96
C PHE A 108 10.71 18.45 1.36
N ARG A 109 11.02 19.35 0.43
CA ARG A 109 10.02 20.20 -0.20
C ARG A 109 9.33 19.47 -1.33
N ILE A 110 8.01 19.67 -1.43
CA ILE A 110 7.21 19.28 -2.58
C ILE A 110 6.69 20.49 -3.36
N LEU A 111 6.43 20.28 -4.64
CA LEU A 111 5.72 21.18 -5.53
C LEU A 111 4.29 20.67 -5.72
N THR A 112 3.30 21.51 -5.40
CA THR A 112 1.89 21.20 -5.63
C THR A 112 1.52 21.34 -7.11
N LYS A 113 0.31 20.89 -7.46
CA LYS A 113 -0.27 21.08 -8.80
C LYS A 113 -0.32 22.55 -9.23
N GLN A 114 -0.47 23.47 -8.27
CA GLN A 114 -0.52 24.90 -8.49
C GLN A 114 0.87 25.56 -8.58
N GLY A 115 1.95 24.80 -8.31
CA GLY A 115 3.33 25.29 -8.27
C GLY A 115 3.75 25.83 -6.91
N ASP A 116 2.93 25.67 -5.87
CA ASP A 116 3.29 26.10 -4.52
C ASP A 116 4.30 25.14 -3.90
N VAL A 117 5.24 25.68 -3.11
CA VAL A 117 6.17 24.89 -2.33
C VAL A 117 5.55 24.55 -0.98
N ARG A 118 5.58 23.27 -0.59
CA ARG A 118 5.18 22.78 0.74
C ARG A 118 6.29 21.93 1.37
N TRP A 119 6.27 21.82 2.69
CA TRP A 119 7.20 21.04 3.51
C TRP A 119 6.50 19.83 4.12
#